data_AF-A0A951VJL4-F1
#
_entry.id   AF-A0A951VJL4-F1
#
_cell.length_a   1.000
_cell.length_b   1.000
_cell.length_c   1.000
_cell.angle_alpha   90.00
_cell.angle_beta   90.00
_cell.angle_gamma   90.00
#
_symmetry.space_group_name_H-M   'P 1'
#
loop_
_entity.id
_entity.type
_entity.pdbx_description
1 polymer ?
#
loop_
_entity_poly.entity_id
_entity_poly.type
_entity_poly.pdbx_seq_one_letter_code
_entity_poly.pdbx_strand_id
1 'polypeptide(L)' 'MQKDEYIIERLIVGRLAKAAFLGTYKANQKAQAAKIPMVIEKDGKLYQINADGFEHYLRDIEKPNIKLKKLN' A
#
# COMPACT_ATOMS: atom_id res chain seq x y z
N MET A 1 -5.58 -2.42 -34.23
CA MET A 1 -4.42 -1.79 -33.57
C MET A 1 -4.72 -1.25 -32.17
N GLN A 2 -5.88 -0.66 -31.87
CA GLN A 2 -6.17 -0.09 -30.54
C GLN A 2 -6.39 -1.10 -29.38
N LYS A 3 -6.67 -2.38 -29.69
CA LYS A 3 -6.95 -3.43 -28.68
C LYS A 3 -5.68 -4.05 -28.08
N ASP A 4 -4.59 -4.13 -28.85
CA ASP A 4 -3.36 -4.80 -28.44
C ASP A 4 -2.54 -3.93 -27.48
N GLU A 5 -2.56 -2.61 -27.69
CA GLU A 5 -1.91 -1.61 -26.84
C GLU A 5 -2.49 -1.62 -25.41
N TYR A 6 -3.81 -1.76 -25.28
CA TYR A 6 -4.51 -1.82 -23.99
C TYR A 6 -4.23 -3.12 -23.20
N ILE A 7 -3.90 -4.22 -23.89
CA ILE A 7 -3.48 -5.48 -23.25
C ILE A 7 -2.06 -5.35 -22.70
N ILE A 8 -1.17 -4.67 -23.42
CA ILE A 8 0.22 -4.43 -23.00
C ILE A 8 0.26 -3.54 -21.76
N GLU A 9 -0.53 -2.45 -21.72
CA GLU A 9 -0.61 -1.58 -20.54
C GLU A 9 -1.11 -2.33 -19.29
N ARG A 10 -2.16 -3.14 -19.43
CA ARG A 10 -2.68 -3.97 -18.33
C ARG A 10 -1.67 -5.00 -17.84
N LEU A 11 -0.90 -5.61 -18.76
CA LEU A 11 0.17 -6.55 -18.41
C LEU A 11 1.30 -5.85 -17.65
N ILE A 12 1.72 -4.66 -18.10
CA ILE A 12 2.77 -3.87 -17.44
C ILE A 12 2.32 -3.44 -16.04
N VAL A 13 1.10 -2.90 -15.91
CA VAL A 13 0.52 -2.52 -14.60
C VAL A 13 0.42 -3.73 -13.67
N GLY A 14 -0.04 -4.88 -14.18
CA GLY A 14 -0.12 -6.12 -13.39
C GLY A 14 1.24 -6.60 -12.89
N ARG A 15 2.29 -6.52 -13.72
CA ARG A 15 3.67 -6.86 -13.33
C ARG A 15 4.23 -5.89 -12.30
N LEU A 16 4.00 -4.59 -12.47
CA LEU A 16 4.43 -3.55 -11.53
C LEU A 16 3.73 -3.70 -10.17
N ALA A 17 2.42 -3.95 -10.16
CA ALA A 17 1.67 -4.21 -8.93
C ALA A 17 2.24 -5.44 -8.21
N LYS A 18 2.46 -6.56 -8.91
CA LYS A 18 3.06 -7.77 -8.32
C LYS A 18 4.46 -7.51 -7.73
N ALA A 19 5.29 -6.74 -8.42
CA ALA A 19 6.62 -6.36 -7.94
C ALA A 19 6.54 -5.48 -6.68
N ALA A 20 5.62 -4.51 -6.64
CA ALA A 20 5.38 -3.66 -5.48
C ALA A 20 4.92 -4.48 -4.27
N PHE A 21 3.92 -5.37 -4.43
CA PHE A 21 3.46 -6.27 -3.37
C PHE A 21 4.59 -7.15 -2.83
N LEU A 22 5.40 -7.75 -3.71
CA LEU A 22 6.53 -8.59 -3.30
C LEU A 22 7.62 -7.78 -2.58
N GLY A 23 7.87 -6.55 -3.04
CA GLY A 23 8.81 -5.63 -2.41
C GLY A 23 8.38 -5.27 -0.99
N THR A 24 7.14 -4.85 -0.81
CA THR A 24 6.56 -4.54 0.51
C THR A 24 6.58 -5.75 1.43
N TYR A 25 6.22 -6.94 0.93
CA TYR A 25 6.25 -8.16 1.74
C TYR A 25 7.66 -8.49 2.26
N LYS A 26 8.68 -8.45 1.38
CA LYS A 26 10.07 -8.68 1.78
C LYS A 26 10.60 -7.62 2.74
N ALA A 27 10.24 -6.35 2.55
CA ALA A 27 10.60 -5.27 3.45
C ALA A 27 10.01 -5.50 4.86
N ASN A 28 8.74 -5.91 4.94
CA ASN A 28 8.07 -6.22 6.21
C ASN A 28 8.70 -7.43 6.92
N GLN A 29 9.12 -8.47 6.19
CA GLN A 29 9.85 -9.59 6.78
C GLN A 29 11.20 -9.15 7.37
N LYS A 30 11.96 -8.32 6.65
CA LYS A 30 13.23 -7.78 7.14
C LYS A 30 13.04 -6.88 8.37
N ALA A 31 12.01 -6.04 8.37
CA ALA A 31 11.67 -5.18 9.50
C ALA A 31 11.36 -6.03 10.75
N GLN A 32 10.56 -7.09 10.60
CA GLN A 32 10.30 -8.04 11.69
C GLN A 32 11.57 -8.72 12.20
N ALA A 33 12.42 -9.23 11.30
CA ALA A 33 13.68 -9.87 11.68
C ALA A 33 14.64 -8.89 12.41
N ALA A 34 14.63 -7.63 12.00
CA ALA A 34 15.43 -6.56 12.60
C ALA A 34 14.76 -5.90 13.82
N LYS A 35 13.58 -6.36 14.25
CA LYS A 35 12.80 -5.77 15.34
C LYS A 35 12.50 -4.28 15.15
N ILE A 36 12.31 -3.87 13.90
CA ILE A 36 11.96 -2.50 13.54
C ILE A 36 10.43 -2.38 13.54
N PRO A 37 9.86 -1.37 14.22
CA PRO A 37 8.42 -1.12 14.18
C PRO A 37 7.93 -0.84 12.76
N MET A 38 6.78 -1.39 12.40
CA MET A 38 6.11 -1.15 11.12
C MET A 38 4.85 -0.31 11.34
N VAL A 39 4.48 0.52 10.38
CA VAL A 39 3.19 1.25 10.41
C VAL A 39 2.29 0.67 9.33
N ILE A 40 1.07 0.30 9.70
CA ILE A 40 0.05 -0.24 8.80
C ILE A 40 -1.24 0.58 8.88
N GLU A 41 -1.96 0.64 7.77
CA GLU A 41 -3.32 1.14 7.72
C GLU A 41 -4.31 -0.04 7.79
N LYS A 42 -5.34 0.09 8.65
CA LYS A 42 -6.46 -0.84 8.75
C LYS A 42 -7.74 -0.06 9.03
N ASP A 43 -8.75 -0.22 8.19
CA ASP A 43 -10.07 0.41 8.32
C ASP A 43 -10.02 1.95 8.49
N GLY A 44 -9.11 2.62 7.78
CA GLY A 44 -8.92 4.08 7.88
C GLY A 44 -8.24 4.52 9.17
N LYS A 45 -7.56 3.62 9.88
CA LYS A 45 -6.77 3.89 11.08
C LYS A 45 -5.34 3.44 10.88
N LEU A 46 -4.40 4.17 11.48
CA LEU A 46 -2.99 3.82 11.50
C LEU A 46 -2.65 3.08 12.79
N TYR A 47 -1.93 1.98 12.64
CA TYR A 47 -1.40 1.17 13.73
C TYR A 47 0.10 1.01 13.57
N GLN A 48 0.83 1.05 14.67
CA GLN A 48 2.22 0.61 14.74
C GLN A 48 2.26 -0.84 15.19
N ILE A 49 2.86 -1.71 14.39
CA ILE A 49 3.20 -3.08 14.79
C ILE A 49 4.62 -3.05 15.32
N ASN A 50 4.78 -3.31 16.61
CA ASN A 50 6.08 -3.43 17.23
C ASN A 50 6.73 -4.78 16.87
N ALA A 51 8.03 -4.91 17.17
CA ALA A 51 8.82 -6.11 16.91
C ALA A 51 8.29 -7.40 17.54
N ASP A 52 7.49 -7.27 18.59
CA ASP A 52 6.83 -8.34 19.34
C ASP A 52 5.47 -8.73 18.74
N GLY A 53 5.04 -8.05 17.67
CA GLY A 53 3.77 -8.30 16.98
C GLY A 53 2.57 -7.58 17.61
N PHE A 54 2.76 -6.77 18.66
CA PHE A 54 1.66 -6.01 19.24
C PHE A 54 1.32 -4.77 18.38
N GLU A 55 0.03 -4.61 18.11
CA GLU A 55 -0.53 -3.46 17.40
C GLU A 55 -0.83 -2.33 18.39
N HIS A 56 -0.23 -1.17 18.18
CA HIS A 56 -0.52 0.06 18.91
C HIS A 56 -1.26 1.05 18.01
N TYR A 57 -2.45 1.49 18.41
CA TYR A 57 -3.20 2.51 17.67
C TYR A 57 -2.42 3.84 17.70
N LEU A 58 -2.27 4.45 16.52
CA LEU A 58 -1.63 5.76 16.39
C LEU A 58 -2.64 6.88 16.22
N ARG A 59 -3.46 6.81 15.16
CA ARG A 59 -4.47 7.83 14.82
C ARG A 59 -5.42 7.35 13.74
N ASP A 60 -6.52 8.07 13.57
CA ASP A 60 -7.38 7.94 12.39
C ASP A 60 -6.75 8.64 11.18
N ILE A 61 -6.99 8.08 10.00
CA ILE A 61 -6.65 8.70 8.71
C ILE A 61 -7.87 9.50 8.26
N GLU A 62 -7.75 10.82 8.34
CA GLU A 62 -8.77 11.70 7.77
C GLU A 62 -8.88 11.45 6.27
N LYS A 63 -10.07 11.09 5.81
CA LYS A 63 -10.34 10.97 4.38
C LYS A 63 -10.19 12.36 3.77
N PRO A 64 -9.30 12.54 2.78
CA PRO A 64 -9.14 13.84 2.16
C PRO A 64 -10.45 14.19 1.44
N ASN A 65 -11.06 15.32 1.82
CA ASN A 65 -12.28 15.84 1.19
C ASN A 65 -11.92 16.51 -0.14
N ILE A 66 -11.47 15.71 -1.10
CA ILE A 66 -11.12 16.19 -2.44
C ILE A 66 -12.43 16.38 -3.21
N LYS A 67 -12.87 17.63 -3.33
CA LYS A 67 -13.88 17.99 -4.32
C LYS A 67 -13.23 17.91 -5.70
N LEU A 68 -13.39 16.78 -6.39
CA LEU A 68 -13.01 16.67 -7.79
C LEU A 68 -13.81 17.71 -8.56
N LYS A 69 -13.12 18.75 -9.04
CA LYS A 69 -13.72 19.79 -9.88
C LYS A 69 -14.18 19.09 -11.15
N LYS A 70 -15.49 19.00 -11.38
CA LYS A 70 -16.02 18.54 -12.67
C LYS A 70 -15.43 19.47 -13.74
N LEU A 71 -14.60 18.90 -14.61
CA LEU A 71 -14.23 19.54 -15.87
C LEU A 71 -15.50 19.54 -16.73
N ASN A 72 -16.05 20.74 -16.96
CA ASN A 72 -17.10 20.97 -17.94
C ASN A 72 -16.50 21.00 -19.34
#